data_AF-A0A165NEB7-F1
#
_entry.id   AF-A0A165NEB7-F1
#
_cell.length_a   1.000
_cell.length_b   1.000
_cell.length_c   1.000
_cell.angle_alpha   90.00
_cell.angle_beta   90.00
_cell.angle_gamma   90.00
#
_symmetry.space_group_name_H-M   'P 1'
#
loop_
_entity.id
_entity.type
_entity.pdbx_description
1 polymer ?
#
loop_
_entity_poly.entity_id
_entity_poly.type
_entity_poly.pdbx_seq_one_letter_code
_entity_poly.pdbx_strand_id
1 'polypeptide(L)'
;MDAIAEANKARSARKATAGQLQDTVESPRVLKGSAYVFEARKASSLSAAQRNAVWDIFADNMRQSYTASSFGWDPPQKKREMFHTQARFVLARPAESKDADVLAFSTFRFESEENVDGVEEPVLYCYELQVSRRVK
;
A
#
# COMPACT_ATOMS: atom_id res chain seq x y z
N MET A 1 -28.91 8.99 4.08
CA MET A 1 -28.05 8.73 2.90
C MET A 1 -28.39 7.34 2.37
N ASP A 2 -28.31 7.12 1.06
CA ASP A 2 -28.67 5.83 0.46
C ASP A 2 -27.52 4.83 0.60
N ALA A 3 -27.63 3.91 1.56
CA ALA A 3 -26.61 2.90 1.86
C ALA A 3 -26.27 2.00 0.65
N ILE A 4 -27.21 1.80 -0.28
CA ILE A 4 -26.97 1.04 -1.51
C ILE A 4 -26.05 1.81 -2.45
N ALA A 5 -26.20 3.13 -2.54
CA ALA A 5 -25.34 3.98 -3.36
C ALA A 5 -23.88 3.99 -2.85
N GLU A 6 -23.68 4.04 -1.53
CA GLU A 6 -22.36 4.05 -0.90
C GLU A 6 -21.61 2.71 -1.06
N ALA A 7 -22.28 1.57 -0.83
CA ALA A 7 -21.69 0.25 -1.06
C ALA A 7 -21.26 0.05 -2.53
N ASN A 8 -21.98 0.66 -3.48
CA ASN A 8 -21.61 0.61 -4.90
C ASN A 8 -20.33 1.39 -5.22
N LYS A 9 -19.96 2.42 -4.44
CA LYS A 9 -18.72 3.19 -4.66
C LYS A 9 -17.47 2.37 -4.37
N ALA A 10 -17.38 1.70 -3.22
CA ALA A 10 -16.25 0.82 -2.90
C ALA A 10 -16.10 -0.30 -3.94
N ARG A 11 -17.22 -0.91 -4.33
CA ARG A 11 -17.25 -1.94 -5.38
C ARG A 11 -16.75 -1.41 -6.73
N SER A 12 -17.12 -0.19 -7.09
CA SER A 12 -16.63 0.46 -8.32
C SER A 12 -15.13 0.74 -8.24
N ALA A 13 -14.66 1.32 -7.14
CA ALA A 13 -13.25 1.66 -6.93
C ALA A 13 -12.32 0.43 -7.00
N ARG A 14 -12.77 -0.73 -6.53
CA ARG A 14 -12.03 -2.01 -6.66
C ARG A 14 -11.68 -2.37 -8.11
N LYS A 15 -12.47 -1.89 -9.09
CA LYS A 15 -12.24 -2.11 -10.53
C LYS A 15 -11.15 -1.21 -11.13
N ALA A 16 -10.71 -0.16 -10.42
CA ALA A 16 -9.69 0.77 -10.90
C ALA A 16 -8.46 0.03 -11.44
N THR A 17 -8.00 0.41 -12.63
CA THR A 17 -6.81 -0.14 -13.26
C THR A 17 -5.54 0.41 -12.62
N ALA A 18 -4.38 -0.20 -12.91
CA ALA A 18 -3.11 0.36 -12.45
C ALA A 18 -2.85 1.75 -13.04
N GLY A 19 -3.24 1.99 -14.30
CA GLY A 19 -3.13 3.30 -14.96
C GLY A 19 -3.99 4.36 -14.28
N GLN A 20 -5.27 4.07 -14.03
CA GLN A 20 -6.16 5.00 -13.33
C GLN A 20 -5.65 5.37 -11.93
N LEU A 21 -5.01 4.43 -11.22
CA LEU A 21 -4.37 4.72 -9.94
C LEU A 21 -3.07 5.51 -10.11
N GLN A 22 -2.33 5.28 -11.19
CA GLN A 22 -1.10 6.03 -11.47
C GLN A 22 -1.41 7.48 -11.79
N ASP A 23 -2.51 7.77 -12.49
CA ASP A 23 -2.94 9.11 -12.86
C ASP A 23 -3.26 9.99 -11.63
N THR A 24 -3.55 9.38 -10.48
CA THR A 24 -3.80 10.10 -9.22
C THR A 24 -2.54 10.28 -8.38
N VAL A 25 -1.42 9.67 -8.76
CA VAL A 25 -0.14 9.74 -8.04
C VAL A 25 0.78 10.72 -8.74
N GLU A 26 0.92 11.91 -8.14
CA GLU A 26 1.84 12.93 -8.65
C GLU A 26 3.29 12.44 -8.55
N SER A 27 3.98 12.39 -9.70
CA SER A 27 5.34 11.90 -9.86
C SER A 27 5.98 12.47 -11.14
N PRO A 28 7.29 12.77 -11.15
CA PRO A 28 8.23 12.71 -10.04
C PRO A 28 8.05 13.85 -9.04
N ARG A 29 8.61 13.73 -7.83
CA ARG A 29 8.71 14.84 -6.87
C ARG A 29 10.14 15.03 -6.36
N VAL A 30 10.53 16.28 -6.14
CA VAL A 30 11.80 16.63 -5.51
C VAL A 30 11.56 16.91 -4.03
N LEU A 31 12.19 16.13 -3.16
CA LEU A 31 12.11 16.28 -1.71
C LEU A 31 13.52 16.51 -1.17
N LYS A 32 13.73 17.62 -0.46
CA LYS A 32 15.04 18.00 0.13
C LYS A 32 16.21 17.91 -0.88
N GLY A 33 15.97 18.26 -2.15
CA GLY A 33 16.98 18.24 -3.21
C GLY A 33 17.22 16.87 -3.88
N SER A 34 16.50 15.82 -3.50
CA SER A 34 16.54 14.52 -4.18
C SER A 34 15.24 14.25 -4.94
N ALA A 35 15.35 13.74 -6.17
CA ALA A 35 14.20 13.38 -7.00
C ALA A 35 13.73 11.94 -6.71
N TYR A 36 12.42 11.79 -6.52
CA TYR A 36 11.76 10.51 -6.26
C TYR A 36 10.65 10.28 -7.28
N VAL A 37 10.50 9.03 -7.69
CA VAL A 37 9.42 8.57 -8.55
C VAL A 37 8.43 7.77 -7.70
N PHE A 38 7.15 8.05 -7.89
CA PHE A 38 6.05 7.37 -7.21
C PHE A 38 5.22 6.57 -8.19
N GLU A 39 4.95 5.31 -7.84
CA GLU A 39 4.32 4.35 -8.74
C GLU A 39 3.14 3.66 -8.06
N ALA A 40 1.96 3.79 -8.66
CA ALA A 40 0.80 3.04 -8.26
C ALA A 40 0.79 1.66 -8.94
N ARG A 41 0.55 0.60 -8.17
CA ARG A 41 0.52 -0.78 -8.65
C ARG A 41 -0.61 -1.57 -8.00
N LYS A 42 -1.13 -2.56 -8.73
CA LYS A 42 -1.91 -3.64 -8.11
C LYS A 42 -0.93 -4.64 -7.48
N ALA A 43 -1.36 -5.36 -6.45
CA ALA A 43 -0.56 -6.45 -5.92
C ALA A 43 -0.11 -7.41 -7.02
N SER A 44 -1.02 -7.79 -7.93
CA SER A 44 -0.74 -8.70 -9.06
C SER A 44 0.28 -8.17 -10.08
N SER A 45 0.51 -6.86 -10.15
CA SER A 45 1.46 -6.25 -11.09
C SER A 45 2.84 -5.97 -10.48
N LEU A 46 3.05 -6.29 -9.20
CA LEU A 46 4.37 -6.14 -8.58
C LEU A 46 5.33 -7.20 -9.13
N SER A 47 6.53 -6.76 -9.51
CA SER A 47 7.64 -7.65 -9.84
C SER A 47 8.09 -8.44 -8.60
N ALA A 48 8.77 -9.57 -8.80
CA ALA A 48 9.32 -10.34 -7.68
C ALA A 48 10.28 -9.50 -6.83
N ALA A 49 11.08 -8.65 -7.48
CA ALA A 49 12.01 -7.76 -6.80
C ALA A 49 11.29 -6.69 -5.95
N GLN A 50 10.24 -6.07 -6.48
CA GLN A 50 9.42 -5.11 -5.72
C GLN A 50 8.74 -5.79 -4.52
N ARG A 51 8.19 -6.99 -4.69
CA ARG A 51 7.56 -7.75 -3.59
C ARG A 51 8.54 -8.06 -2.47
N ASN A 52 9.75 -8.47 -2.82
CA ASN A 52 10.81 -8.71 -1.84
C ASN A 52 11.19 -7.41 -1.12
N ALA A 53 11.42 -6.32 -1.86
CA ALA A 53 11.77 -5.02 -1.26
C ALA A 53 10.68 -4.50 -0.31
N VAL A 54 9.41 -4.59 -0.69
CA VAL A 54 8.25 -4.25 0.17
C VAL A 54 8.24 -5.09 1.44
N TRP A 55 8.42 -6.40 1.32
CA TRP A 55 8.45 -7.30 2.47
C TRP A 55 9.62 -6.99 3.40
N ASP A 56 10.82 -6.77 2.86
CA ASP A 56 12.01 -6.52 3.65
C ASP A 56 11.87 -5.22 4.45
N ILE A 57 11.36 -4.15 3.82
CA ILE A 57 11.05 -2.88 4.52
C ILE A 57 10.07 -3.11 5.66
N PHE A 58 8.97 -3.83 5.42
CA PHE A 58 7.98 -4.12 6.46
C PHE A 58 8.58 -4.94 7.60
N ALA A 59 9.31 -6.02 7.28
CA ALA A 59 9.89 -6.90 8.28
C ALA A 59 10.94 -6.16 9.14
N ASP A 60 11.79 -5.35 8.52
CA ASP A 60 12.79 -4.55 9.22
C ASP A 60 12.16 -3.53 10.18
N ASN A 61 11.03 -2.93 9.77
CA ASN A 61 10.34 -1.94 10.59
C ASN A 61 9.47 -2.56 11.69
N MET A 62 8.78 -3.66 11.38
CA MET A 62 7.63 -4.12 12.18
C MET A 62 7.86 -5.44 12.91
N ARG A 63 8.88 -6.24 12.58
CA ARG A 63 9.09 -7.56 13.19
C ARG A 63 9.14 -7.50 14.71
N GLN A 64 9.89 -6.55 15.28
CA GLN A 64 10.02 -6.42 16.72
C GLN A 64 8.67 -6.08 17.37
N SER A 65 7.94 -5.10 16.82
CA SER A 65 6.64 -4.68 17.33
C SER A 65 5.61 -5.79 17.28
N TYR A 66 5.53 -6.54 16.17
CA TYR A 66 4.64 -7.69 16.04
C TYR A 66 4.99 -8.80 17.02
N THR A 67 6.28 -9.14 17.15
CA THR A 67 6.75 -10.18 18.08
C THR A 67 6.42 -9.85 19.54
N ALA A 68 6.49 -8.57 19.91
CA ALA A 68 6.19 -8.09 21.25
C ALA A 68 4.68 -7.90 21.53
N SER A 69 3.84 -7.99 20.50
CA SER A 69 2.39 -7.77 20.60
C SER A 69 1.62 -9.09 20.71
N SER A 70 0.33 -9.01 21.05
CA SER A 70 -0.59 -10.15 21.02
C SER A 70 -0.85 -10.71 19.61
N PHE A 71 -0.48 -9.98 18.54
CA PHE A 71 -0.62 -10.46 17.16
C PHE A 71 0.43 -11.52 16.80
N GLY A 72 1.60 -11.51 17.46
CA GLY A 72 2.73 -12.39 17.12
C GLY A 72 3.37 -12.09 15.76
N TRP A 73 4.35 -12.89 15.36
CA TRP A 73 5.06 -12.75 14.08
C TRP A 73 4.89 -14.00 13.22
N ASP A 74 3.96 -13.95 12.27
CA ASP A 74 3.72 -14.99 11.25
C ASP A 74 3.98 -14.43 9.84
N PRO A 75 5.20 -14.57 9.29
CA PRO A 75 5.52 -14.08 7.95
C PRO A 75 4.67 -14.68 6.83
N PRO A 76 4.44 -16.01 6.76
CA PRO A 76 3.55 -16.57 5.75
C PRO A 76 2.14 -15.94 5.76
N GLN A 77 1.52 -15.79 6.92
CA GLN A 77 0.20 -15.19 7.05
C GLN A 77 0.22 -13.71 6.64
N LYS A 78 1.15 -12.93 7.17
CA LYS A 78 1.24 -11.51 6.86
C LYS A 78 1.56 -11.24 5.39
N LYS A 79 2.39 -12.08 4.74
CA LYS A 79 2.62 -12.01 3.29
C LYS A 79 1.34 -12.27 2.49
N ARG A 80 0.53 -13.28 2.87
CA ARG A 80 -0.76 -13.55 2.21
C ARG A 80 -1.72 -12.37 2.33
N GLU A 81 -1.78 -11.76 3.51
CA GLU A 81 -2.60 -10.56 3.76
C GLU A 81 -2.09 -9.35 2.96
N MET A 82 -0.81 -9.00 3.09
CA MET A 82 -0.20 -7.84 2.45
C MET A 82 -0.30 -7.89 0.92
N PHE A 83 -0.07 -9.06 0.33
CA PHE A 83 -0.08 -9.24 -1.12
C PHE A 83 -1.41 -9.78 -1.66
N HIS A 84 -2.50 -9.56 -0.93
CA HIS A 84 -3.85 -9.95 -1.38
C HIS A 84 -4.19 -9.36 -2.75
N THR A 85 -5.01 -10.06 -3.53
CA THR A 85 -5.34 -9.69 -4.93
C THR A 85 -6.01 -8.32 -5.05
N GLN A 86 -6.72 -7.88 -4.01
CA GLN A 86 -7.36 -6.57 -3.93
C GLN A 86 -6.43 -5.46 -3.42
N ALA A 87 -5.25 -5.78 -2.91
CA ALA A 87 -4.30 -4.79 -2.45
C ALA A 87 -3.78 -3.93 -3.62
N ARG A 88 -3.57 -2.66 -3.30
CA ARG A 88 -2.93 -1.66 -4.12
C ARG A 88 -1.72 -1.14 -3.37
N PHE A 89 -0.73 -0.69 -4.13
CA PHE A 89 0.53 -0.19 -3.60
C PHE A 89 0.81 1.17 -4.22
N VAL A 90 1.31 2.10 -3.41
CA VAL A 90 2.11 3.22 -3.88
C VAL A 90 3.54 2.93 -3.47
N LEU A 91 4.45 2.86 -4.43
CA LEU A 91 5.88 2.65 -4.21
C LEU A 91 6.60 3.98 -4.43
N ALA A 92 7.63 4.25 -3.63
CA ALA A 92 8.53 5.38 -3.84
C ALA A 92 9.96 4.87 -4.00
N ARG A 93 10.67 5.38 -5.00
CA ARG A 93 12.08 5.07 -5.28
C ARG A 93 12.83 6.31 -5.77
N PRO A 94 14.17 6.37 -5.67
CA PRO A 94 14.93 7.44 -6.30
C PRO A 94 14.68 7.47 -7.83
N ALA A 95 14.67 8.65 -8.44
CA ALA A 95 14.38 8.79 -9.86
C ALA A 95 15.37 8.01 -10.74
N GLU A 96 16.67 8.12 -10.45
CA GLU A 96 17.78 7.48 -11.17
C GLU A 96 18.15 6.11 -10.58
N SER A 97 17.16 5.27 -10.27
CA SER A 97 17.39 3.95 -9.65
C SER A 97 16.65 2.82 -10.35
N LYS A 98 16.99 1.58 -10.02
CA LYS A 98 16.28 0.41 -10.54
C LYS A 98 14.92 0.30 -9.87
N ASP A 99 13.98 -0.36 -10.54
CA ASP A 99 12.62 -0.60 -10.03
C ASP A 99 12.61 -1.29 -8.65
N ALA A 100 13.63 -2.10 -8.34
CA ALA A 100 13.78 -2.79 -7.07
C ALA A 100 14.24 -1.90 -5.90
N ASP A 101 14.72 -0.68 -6.17
CA ASP A 101 15.26 0.25 -5.16
C ASP A 101 14.14 1.01 -4.43
N VAL A 102 13.09 0.28 -4.03
CA VAL A 102 11.97 0.80 -3.25
C VAL A 102 12.51 1.30 -1.91
N LEU A 103 12.22 2.57 -1.61
CA LEU A 103 12.59 3.24 -0.37
C LEU A 103 11.40 3.46 0.56
N ALA A 104 10.19 3.50 0.03
CA ALA A 104 8.98 3.53 0.83
C ALA A 104 7.83 2.89 0.08
N PHE A 105 6.82 2.43 0.82
CA PHE A 105 5.57 2.01 0.22
C PHE A 105 4.40 2.31 1.16
N SER A 106 3.21 2.41 0.55
CA SER A 106 1.96 2.21 1.27
C SER A 106 1.15 1.13 0.58
N THR A 107 0.44 0.30 1.36
CA THR A 107 -0.53 -0.65 0.83
C THR A 107 -1.93 -0.35 1.35
N PHE A 108 -2.89 -0.39 0.44
CA PHE A 108 -4.27 -0.06 0.76
C PHE A 108 -5.25 -0.91 -0.04
N ARG A 109 -6.50 -0.90 0.42
CA ARG A 109 -7.64 -1.49 -0.29
C ARG A 109 -8.81 -0.51 -0.27
N PHE A 110 -9.68 -0.64 -1.26
CA PHE A 110 -11.00 -0.02 -1.21
C PHE A 110 -11.93 -0.99 -0.48
N GLU A 111 -12.35 -0.58 0.72
CA GLU A 111 -13.15 -1.38 1.67
C GLU A 111 -14.46 -0.63 1.97
N SER A 112 -15.36 -1.30 2.66
CA SER A 112 -16.45 -0.66 3.38
C SER A 112 -16.14 -0.82 4.87
N GLU A 113 -16.26 0.25 5.63
CA GLU A 113 -16.04 0.23 7.08
C GLU A 113 -17.19 0.94 7.79
N GLU A 114 -17.57 0.40 8.95
CA GLU A 114 -18.61 0.97 9.79
C GLU A 114 -18.08 2.21 10.51
N ASN A 115 -18.78 3.33 10.36
CA ASN A 115 -18.49 4.56 11.09
C ASN A 115 -19.07 4.52 12.53
N VAL A 116 -18.83 5.57 13.32
CA VAL A 116 -19.27 5.64 14.72
C VAL A 116 -20.79 5.57 14.94
N ASP A 117 -21.57 5.84 13.88
CA ASP A 117 -23.03 5.82 13.90
C ASP A 117 -23.60 4.48 13.40
N GLY A 118 -22.75 3.48 13.15
CA GLY A 118 -23.17 2.16 12.65
C GLY A 118 -23.45 2.15 11.14
N VAL A 119 -22.94 3.12 10.39
CA VAL A 119 -23.18 3.24 8.94
C VAL A 119 -21.95 2.79 8.17
N GLU A 120 -22.15 1.85 7.24
CA GLU A 120 -21.13 1.38 6.31
C GLU A 120 -20.76 2.45 5.27
N GLU A 121 -19.50 2.87 5.26
CA GLU A 121 -18.97 3.87 4.34
C GLU A 121 -17.82 3.33 3.48
N PRO A 122 -17.74 3.73 2.20
CA PRO A 122 -16.64 3.34 1.33
C PRO A 122 -15.36 4.08 1.74
N VAL A 123 -14.33 3.32 2.10
CA VAL A 123 -13.04 3.87 2.54
C VAL A 123 -11.89 3.38 1.69
N LEU A 124 -10.84 4.21 1.63
CA LEU A 124 -9.50 3.73 1.33
C LEU A 124 -8.85 3.33 2.65
N TYR A 125 -8.80 2.03 2.92
CA TYR A 125 -8.17 1.51 4.13
C TYR A 125 -6.67 1.36 3.91
N CYS A 126 -5.87 2.15 4.62
CA CYS A 126 -4.40 2.05 4.61
C CYS A 126 -3.97 0.96 5.59
N TYR A 127 -3.45 -0.16 5.07
CA TYR A 127 -2.98 -1.28 5.88
C TYR A 127 -1.55 -1.06 6.36
N GLU A 128 -0.69 -0.51 5.49
CA GLU A 128 0.71 -0.26 5.81
C GLU A 128 1.15 1.07 5.19
N LEU A 129 1.98 1.80 5.92
CA LEU A 129 2.76 2.93 5.44
C LEU A 129 4.15 2.81 6.04
N GLN A 130 5.14 2.53 5.19
CA GLN A 130 6.47 2.14 5.63
C GLN A 130 7.52 2.89 4.83
N VAL A 131 8.50 3.45 5.54
CA VAL A 131 9.69 4.07 4.95
C VAL A 131 10.89 3.24 5.37
N SER A 132 11.76 2.92 4.42
CA SER A 132 12.99 2.18 4.66
C SER A 132 13.93 3.00 5.54
N ARG A 133 14.56 2.34 6.51
CA ARG A 133 15.62 2.92 7.34
C ARG A 133 16.87 3.35 6.54
N ARG A 134 16.95 2.98 5.26
CA ARG A 134 17.98 3.44 4.33
C ARG A 134 17.81 4.90 3.92
N VAL A 135 16.60 5.46 4.06
CA VAL A 135 16.33 6.89 3.84
C VAL A 135 16.94 7.67 5.00
N LYS A 136 17.79 8.65 4.68
CA LYS A 136 18.47 9.52 5.65
C LYS A 136 17.76 10.85 5.82
#